data_AF-A0A934AKW5-F1
#
_entry.id   AF-A0A934AKW5-F1
#
_cell.length_a   1.000
_cell.length_b   1.000
_cell.length_c   1.000
_cell.angle_alpha   90.00
_cell.angle_beta   90.00
_cell.angle_gamma   90.00
#
_symmetry.space_group_name_H-M   'P 1'
#
loop_
_entity.id
_entity.type
_entity.pdbx_description
1 polymer ?
#
loop_
_entity_poly.entity_id
_entity_poly.type
_entity_poly.pdbx_seq_one_letter_code
_entity_poly.pdbx_strand_id
1 'polypeptide(L)'
;MNAMAHLDARVRALLRAGDYSGLRRALEAGRPEDLAELLPGLAPLEKLACFKLMRPEAAAVVFSRLPFSERYFFLCGFPQQSMAPLLEGLSGWQRSLFHASPPALFDRMLDEMLDDKRRGIPSGGRRTSGASGDLAPLRRPPSGGRRTSGASGDLAPLRQA
;
A
#
# COMPACT_ATOMS: atom_id res chain seq x y z
N MET A 1 3.35 -10.14 -28.67
CA MET A 1 3.42 -10.13 -27.18
C MET A 1 3.82 -8.74 -26.74
N ASN A 2 3.10 -8.14 -25.79
CA ASN A 2 3.33 -6.77 -25.31
C ASN A 2 4.60 -6.71 -24.44
N ALA A 3 5.48 -5.72 -24.66
CA ALA A 3 6.76 -5.60 -23.94
C ALA A 3 6.58 -5.46 -22.42
N MET A 4 5.53 -4.76 -22.01
CA MET A 4 5.12 -4.64 -20.61
C MET A 4 4.78 -6.01 -20.00
N ALA A 5 3.97 -6.83 -20.68
CA ALA A 5 3.57 -8.14 -20.16
C ALA A 5 4.77 -9.09 -19.97
N HIS A 6 5.78 -8.97 -20.83
CA HIS A 6 7.03 -9.72 -20.66
C HIS A 6 7.83 -9.24 -19.45
N LEU A 7 7.91 -7.92 -19.23
CA LEU A 7 8.55 -7.35 -18.05
C LEU A 7 7.87 -7.80 -16.76
N ASP A 8 6.53 -7.80 -16.69
CA ASP A 8 5.79 -8.28 -15.51
C ASP A 8 6.04 -9.74 -15.20
N ALA A 9 5.91 -10.61 -16.21
CA ALA A 9 6.18 -12.04 -16.05
C ALA A 9 7.61 -12.27 -15.53
N ARG A 10 8.58 -11.53 -16.07
CA ARG A 10 9.99 -11.60 -15.66
C ARG A 10 10.22 -11.10 -14.24
N VAL A 11 9.69 -9.93 -13.88
CA VAL A 11 9.80 -9.36 -12.52
C VAL A 11 9.22 -10.31 -11.49
N ARG A 12 8.02 -10.84 -11.73
CA ARG A 12 7.38 -11.80 -10.83
C ARG A 12 8.14 -13.10 -10.70
N ALA A 13 8.73 -13.61 -11.79
CA ALA A 13 9.57 -14.80 -11.73
C ALA A 13 10.82 -14.57 -10.87
N LEU A 14 11.47 -13.41 -11.00
CA LEU A 14 12.67 -13.05 -10.23
C LEU A 14 12.35 -12.85 -8.73
N LEU A 15 11.23 -12.21 -8.42
CA LEU A 15 10.74 -12.06 -7.04
C LEU A 15 10.48 -13.43 -6.38
N ARG A 16 9.80 -14.34 -7.07
CA ARG A 16 9.55 -15.71 -6.57
C ARG A 16 10.85 -16.50 -6.36
N ALA A 17 11.84 -16.29 -7.22
CA ALA A 17 13.14 -16.94 -7.12
C ALA A 17 14.06 -16.30 -6.05
N GLY A 18 13.71 -15.12 -5.51
CA GLY A 18 14.58 -14.34 -4.63
C GLY A 18 15.84 -13.82 -5.34
N ASP A 19 15.84 -13.75 -6.68
CA ASP A 19 16.97 -13.26 -7.48
C ASP A 19 16.94 -11.73 -7.57
N TYR A 20 17.37 -11.07 -6.50
CA TYR A 20 17.39 -9.61 -6.42
C TYR A 20 18.43 -8.95 -7.33
N SER A 21 19.50 -9.66 -7.69
CA SER A 21 20.48 -9.17 -8.66
C SER A 21 19.90 -9.17 -10.07
N GLY A 22 19.23 -10.26 -10.47
CA GLY A 22 18.49 -10.34 -11.72
C GLY A 22 17.32 -9.35 -11.76
N LEU A 23 16.61 -9.17 -10.64
CA LEU A 23 15.54 -8.20 -10.49
C LEU A 23 16.04 -6.77 -10.72
N ARG A 24 17.12 -6.36 -10.05
CA ARG A 24 17.73 -5.06 -10.26
C ARG A 24 18.07 -4.81 -11.73
N ARG A 25 18.71 -5.77 -12.40
CA ARG A 25 19.04 -5.66 -13.84
C ARG A 25 17.80 -5.55 -14.71
N ALA A 26 16.72 -6.26 -14.38
CA ALA A 26 15.46 -6.19 -15.12
C ALA A 26 14.79 -4.81 -14.95
N LEU A 27 14.84 -4.23 -13.75
CA LEU A 27 14.32 -2.90 -13.46
C LEU A 27 15.14 -1.80 -14.15
N GLU A 28 16.47 -1.93 -14.17
CA GLU A 28 17.37 -1.00 -14.88
C GLU A 28 17.16 -1.00 -16.40
N ALA A 29 16.73 -2.13 -16.97
CA ALA A 29 16.41 -2.25 -18.39
C ALA A 29 14.97 -1.83 -18.73
N GLY A 30 14.10 -1.71 -17.73
CA GLY A 30 12.69 -1.34 -17.90
C GLY A 30 12.52 0.16 -18.14
N ARG A 31 11.51 0.53 -18.94
CA ARG A 31 11.15 1.94 -19.11
C ARG A 31 10.39 2.42 -17.87
N PRO A 32 10.59 3.68 -17.43
CA PRO A 32 9.87 4.21 -16.26
C PRO A 32 8.34 4.16 -16.38
N GLU A 33 7.80 4.30 -17.60
CA GLU A 33 6.37 4.14 -17.91
C GLU A 33 5.87 2.75 -17.50
N ASP A 34 6.55 1.71 -17.99
CA ASP A 34 6.15 0.32 -17.78
C ASP A 34 6.29 -0.05 -16.30
N LEU A 35 7.32 0.48 -15.63
CA LEU A 35 7.54 0.27 -14.20
C LEU A 35 6.46 0.94 -13.34
N ALA A 36 6.04 2.16 -13.68
CA ALA A 36 4.97 2.87 -12.97
C ALA A 36 3.61 2.18 -13.12
N GLU A 37 3.36 1.52 -14.26
CA GLU A 37 2.16 0.71 -14.47
C GLU A 37 2.23 -0.65 -13.75
N LEU A 38 3.42 -1.24 -13.64
CA LEU A 38 3.65 -2.53 -13.02
C LEU A 38 3.58 -2.51 -11.48
N LEU A 39 4.25 -1.54 -10.84
CA LEU A 39 4.41 -1.51 -9.38
C LEU A 39 3.09 -1.59 -8.57
N PRO A 40 1.99 -0.91 -8.97
CA PRO A 40 0.71 -0.99 -8.25
C PRO A 40 0.14 -2.42 -8.18
N GLY A 41 0.47 -3.27 -9.16
CA GLY A 41 -0.01 -4.66 -9.26
C GLY A 41 0.82 -5.69 -8.48
N LEU A 42 1.87 -5.27 -7.76
CA LEU A 42 2.70 -6.15 -6.94
C LEU A 42 2.25 -6.13 -5.47
N ALA A 43 2.60 -7.18 -4.71
CA ALA A 43 2.34 -7.21 -3.28
C ALA A 43 3.15 -6.10 -2.56
N PRO A 44 2.72 -5.62 -1.38
CA PRO A 44 3.34 -4.47 -0.70
C PRO A 44 4.87 -4.60 -0.50
N LEU A 45 5.36 -5.76 -0.06
CA LEU A 45 6.79 -5.97 0.11
C LEU A 45 7.54 -6.10 -1.22
N GLU A 46 6.90 -6.68 -2.25
CA GLU A 46 7.48 -6.83 -3.58
C GLU A 46 7.67 -5.48 -4.27
N LYS A 47 6.68 -4.58 -4.18
CA LYS A 47 6.79 -3.22 -4.73
C LYS A 47 7.88 -2.42 -4.01
N LEU A 48 7.99 -2.53 -2.69
CA LEU A 48 9.09 -1.90 -1.93
C LEU A 48 10.45 -2.44 -2.34
N ALA A 49 10.58 -3.75 -2.50
CA ALA A 49 11.81 -4.37 -2.98
C ALA A 49 12.20 -3.85 -4.36
N CYS A 50 11.25 -3.81 -5.30
CA CYS A 50 11.49 -3.28 -6.63
C CYS A 50 11.95 -1.81 -6.57
N PHE A 51 11.22 -0.97 -5.84
CA PHE A 51 11.55 0.45 -5.73
C PHE A 51 12.92 0.70 -5.07
N LYS A 52 13.28 -0.09 -4.06
CA LYS A 52 14.59 0.02 -3.38
C LYS A 52 15.77 -0.47 -4.21
N LEU A 53 15.53 -1.39 -5.15
CA LEU A 53 16.56 -1.88 -6.06
C LEU A 53 16.76 -0.97 -7.27
N MET A 54 15.88 -0.01 -7.51
CA MET A 54 16.05 0.98 -8.58
C MET A 54 17.16 1.98 -8.24
N ARG A 55 17.81 2.47 -9.29
CA ARG A 55 18.69 3.64 -9.17
C ARG A 55 17.89 4.86 -8.70
N PRO A 56 18.46 5.77 -7.89
CA PRO A 56 17.73 6.92 -7.35
C PRO A 56 17.08 7.79 -8.43
N GLU A 57 17.75 7.98 -9.56
CA GLU A 57 17.23 8.79 -10.67
C GLU A 57 16.01 8.13 -11.31
N ALA A 58 16.07 6.83 -11.56
CA ALA A 58 14.96 6.07 -12.12
C ALA A 58 13.78 5.99 -11.13
N ALA A 59 14.07 5.76 -9.84
CA ALA A 59 13.07 5.74 -8.78
C ALA A 59 12.30 7.06 -8.69
N ALA A 60 12.98 8.21 -8.81
CA ALA A 60 12.34 9.53 -8.82
C ALA A 60 11.41 9.71 -10.03
N VAL A 61 11.82 9.26 -11.22
CA VAL A 61 10.99 9.35 -12.44
C VAL A 61 9.79 8.41 -12.37
N VAL A 62 9.96 7.21 -11.84
CA VAL A 62 8.84 6.28 -11.61
C VAL A 62 7.90 6.85 -10.56
N PHE A 63 8.44 7.36 -9.46
CA PHE A 63 7.66 7.95 -8.36
C PHE A 63 6.71 9.04 -8.86
N SER A 64 7.19 9.98 -9.68
CA SER A 64 6.38 11.09 -10.17
C SER A 64 5.23 10.70 -11.10
N ARG A 65 5.25 9.47 -11.62
CA ARG A 65 4.20 8.90 -12.48
C ARG A 65 3.18 8.08 -11.70
N LEU A 66 3.49 7.74 -10.45
CA LEU A 66 2.61 6.92 -9.63
C LEU A 66 1.39 7.73 -9.15
N PRO A 67 0.23 7.06 -9.00
CA PRO A 67 -0.91 7.69 -8.35
C PRO A 67 -0.55 8.06 -6.91
N PHE A 68 -1.23 9.09 -6.38
CA PHE A 68 -0.93 9.64 -5.05
C PHE A 68 -0.90 8.56 -3.94
N SER A 69 -1.82 7.60 -3.97
CA SER A 69 -1.88 6.51 -2.99
C SER A 69 -0.61 5.66 -2.98
N GLU A 70 -0.04 5.39 -4.15
CA GLU A 70 1.20 4.63 -4.29
C GLU A 70 2.41 5.49 -3.90
N ARG A 71 2.45 6.78 -4.27
CA ARG A 71 3.49 7.70 -3.81
C ARG A 71 3.54 7.80 -2.29
N TYR A 72 2.39 7.95 -1.64
CA TYR A 72 2.29 7.93 -0.19
C TYR A 72 2.80 6.61 0.41
N PHE A 73 2.43 5.48 -0.19
CA PHE A 73 2.91 4.16 0.23
C PHE A 73 4.45 4.08 0.19
N PHE A 74 5.08 4.50 -0.91
CA PHE A 74 6.55 4.48 -1.04
C PHE A 74 7.25 5.45 -0.09
N LEU A 75 6.63 6.59 0.21
CA LEU A 75 7.15 7.52 1.20
C LEU A 75 7.15 6.89 2.61
N CYS A 76 6.06 6.25 3.00
CA CYS A 76 5.95 5.57 4.30
C CYS A 76 6.85 4.32 4.38
N GLY A 77 7.00 3.58 3.27
CA GLY A 77 7.86 2.41 3.17
C GLY A 77 9.34 2.72 2.91
N PHE A 78 9.72 4.00 2.85
CA PHE A 78 11.09 4.41 2.58
C PHE A 78 12.09 4.00 3.67
N PRO A 79 11.78 4.04 4.98
CA PRO A 79 12.71 3.58 6.01
C PRO A 79 13.05 2.10 5.83
N GLN A 80 14.32 1.73 6.05
CA GLN A 80 14.81 0.36 5.83
C GLN A 80 14.09 -0.66 6.73
N GLN A 81 13.62 -0.24 7.90
CA GLN A 81 12.85 -1.06 8.83
C GLN A 81 11.55 -1.60 8.23
N SER A 82 10.95 -0.86 7.28
CA SER A 82 9.74 -1.28 6.57
C SER A 82 9.96 -2.52 5.70
N MET A 83 11.22 -2.87 5.43
CA MET A 83 11.62 -4.05 4.68
C MET A 83 12.22 -5.16 5.55
N ALA A 84 12.22 -5.02 6.88
CA ALA A 84 12.81 -6.01 7.78
C ALA A 84 12.38 -7.46 7.48
N PRO A 85 11.08 -7.77 7.27
CA PRO A 85 10.65 -9.13 6.95
C PRO A 85 11.28 -9.70 5.67
N LEU A 86 11.56 -8.85 4.68
CA LEU A 86 12.21 -9.26 3.44
C LEU A 86 13.71 -9.48 3.64
N LEU A 87 14.35 -8.69 4.50
CA LEU A 87 15.80 -8.72 4.71
C LEU A 87 16.26 -9.85 5.65
N GLU A 88 15.40 -10.32 6.55
CA GLU A 88 15.73 -11.34 7.57
C GLU A 88 16.36 -12.61 6.96
N GLY A 89 15.83 -13.09 5.84
CA GLY A 89 16.32 -14.30 5.16
C GLY A 89 17.49 -14.10 4.19
N LEU A 90 17.98 -12.86 4.00
CA LEU A 90 18.98 -12.55 2.98
C LEU A 90 20.41 -12.62 3.51
N SER A 91 21.34 -13.05 2.65
CA SER A 91 22.78 -12.92 2.91
C SER A 91 23.20 -11.45 3.02
N GLY A 92 24.33 -11.16 3.68
CA GLY A 92 24.85 -9.80 3.82
C GLY A 92 25.07 -9.10 2.47
N TRP A 93 25.53 -9.84 1.45
CA TRP A 93 25.66 -9.35 0.08
C TRP A 93 24.30 -8.96 -0.51
N GLN A 94 23.29 -9.83 -0.41
CA GLN A 94 21.95 -9.53 -0.91
C GLN A 94 21.34 -8.32 -0.18
N ARG A 95 21.53 -8.21 1.13
CA ARG A 95 21.11 -7.02 1.90
C ARG A 95 21.78 -5.74 1.41
N SER A 96 23.05 -5.79 0.98
CA SER A 96 23.73 -4.62 0.41
C SER A 96 23.13 -4.11 -0.90
N LEU A 97 22.38 -4.94 -1.64
CA LEU A 97 21.64 -4.46 -2.82
C LEU A 97 20.53 -3.47 -2.46
N PHE A 98 20.02 -3.55 -1.23
CA PHE A 98 18.98 -2.65 -0.70
C PHE A 98 19.56 -1.45 0.04
N HIS A 99 20.89 -1.32 0.11
CA HIS A 99 21.52 -0.28 0.91
C HIS A 99 21.44 1.11 0.26
N ALA A 100 20.78 2.00 1.03
CA ALA A 100 20.74 3.45 0.98
C ALA A 100 20.31 4.08 -0.36
N SER A 101 19.01 4.10 -0.60
CA SER A 101 18.41 5.25 -1.28
C SER A 101 18.93 6.53 -0.60
N PRO A 102 19.51 7.48 -1.35
CA PRO A 102 20.11 8.68 -0.76
C PRO A 102 19.01 9.51 -0.06
N PRO A 103 19.30 10.18 1.07
CA PRO A 103 18.36 11.08 1.74
C PRO A 103 17.73 12.10 0.78
N ALA A 104 18.53 12.61 -0.17
CA ALA A 104 18.07 13.50 -1.23
C ALA A 104 16.93 12.95 -2.09
N LEU A 105 16.82 11.62 -2.27
CA LEU A 105 15.68 11.02 -2.96
C LEU A 105 14.40 11.15 -2.13
N PHE A 106 14.48 10.91 -0.82
CA PHE A 106 13.35 11.07 0.08
C PHE A 106 12.88 12.52 0.13
N ASP A 107 13.81 13.47 0.27
CA ASP A 107 13.49 14.90 0.29
C ASP A 107 12.77 15.30 -1.00
N ARG A 108 13.26 14.84 -2.15
CA ARG A 108 12.62 15.08 -3.45
C ARG A 108 11.22 14.47 -3.54
N MET A 109 11.02 13.24 -3.06
CA MET A 109 9.70 12.59 -3.01
C MET A 109 8.73 13.39 -2.13
N LEU A 110 9.20 13.87 -0.98
CA LEU A 110 8.42 14.66 -0.03
C LEU A 110 8.03 16.01 -0.62
N ASP A 111 8.99 16.73 -1.21
CA ASP A 111 8.76 18.02 -1.86
C ASP A 111 7.72 17.91 -2.97
N GLU A 112 7.82 16.87 -3.81
CA GLU A 112 6.87 16.62 -4.87
C GLU A 112 5.44 16.38 -4.34
N MET A 113 5.31 15.60 -3.25
CA MET A 113 4.02 15.37 -2.61
C MET A 113 3.43 16.65 -1.98
N LEU A 114 4.27 17.51 -1.41
CA LEU A 114 3.84 18.79 -0.83
C LEU A 114 3.42 19.78 -1.92
N ASP A 115 4.11 19.80 -3.05
CA ASP A 115 3.78 20.65 -4.18
C ASP A 115 2.45 20.27 -4.83
N ASP A 116 2.14 18.97 -4.95
CA ASP A 116 0.83 18.52 -5.42
C ASP A 116 -0.30 18.99 -4.51
N LYS A 117 -0.09 18.93 -3.19
CA LYS A 117 -1.03 19.43 -2.20
C LYS A 117 -1.23 20.95 -2.32
N ARG A 118 -0.15 21.71 -2.57
CA ARG A 118 -0.20 23.17 -2.78
C ARG A 118 -0.93 23.56 -4.07
N ARG A 119 -0.77 22.77 -5.14
CA ARG A 119 -1.42 22.98 -6.43
C ARG A 119 -2.89 22.58 -6.45
N GLY A 120 -3.40 21.99 -5.36
CA GLY A 120 -4.77 21.50 -5.29
C GLY A 120 -5.05 20.34 -6.24
N ILE A 121 -4.02 19.62 -6.69
CA ILE A 121 -4.20 18.41 -7.50
C ILE A 121 -4.93 17.39 -6.61
N PRO A 122 -6.16 16.99 -6.96
CA PRO A 122 -6.91 16.08 -6.12
C PRO A 122 -6.17 14.75 -6.03
N SER A 123 -5.78 14.39 -4.81
CA SER A 123 -5.26 13.08 -4.43
C SER A 123 -6.33 12.04 -4.78
N GLY A 124 -6.29 11.54 -6.03
CA GLY A 124 -7.40 10.86 -6.69
C GLY A 124 -7.98 9.67 -5.92
N GLY A 125 -8.94 9.94 -5.04
CA GLY A 125 -9.94 8.98 -4.61
C GLY A 125 -10.97 8.88 -5.73
N ARG A 126 -10.97 7.76 -6.46
CA ARG A 126 -12.11 7.36 -7.28
C ARG A 126 -13.35 7.37 -6.39
N ARG A 127 -14.19 8.40 -6.51
CA ARG A 127 -15.60 8.32 -6.14
C ARG A 127 -16.19 7.29 -7.08
N THR A 128 -16.31 6.04 -6.64
CA THR A 128 -17.20 5.10 -7.30
C THR A 128 -18.59 5.71 -7.23
N SER A 129 -19.13 5.95 -8.41
CA SER A 129 -20.53 6.28 -8.66
C SER A 129 -21.40 5.15 -8.11
N GLY A 130 -21.88 5.32 -6.88
CA GLY A 130 -23.00 4.56 -6.34
C GLY A 130 -24.30 5.13 -6.90
N ALA A 131 -24.63 4.74 -8.13
CA ALA A 131 -26.03 4.68 -8.53
C ALA A 131 -26.71 3.63 -7.64
N SER A 132 -27.51 4.09 -6.69
CA SER A 132 -28.51 3.30 -5.96
C SER A 132 -29.67 4.28 -5.78
N GLY A 133 -30.69 4.27 -6.63
CA GLY A 133 -31.58 3.14 -6.80
C GLY A 133 -32.49 3.10 -5.58
N ASP A 134 -33.65 3.76 -5.71
CA ASP A 134 -34.88 3.64 -4.92
C ASP A 134 -34.77 3.29 -3.43
N LEU A 135 -35.02 4.29 -2.59
CA LEU A 135 -35.53 4.07 -1.23
C LEU A 135 -37.00 4.48 -1.18
N ALA A 136 -37.86 3.49 -1.44
CA ALA A 136 -39.27 3.52 -1.07
C ALA A 136 -39.41 3.73 0.46
N PRO A 137 -40.44 4.47 0.93
CA PRO A 137 -40.64 4.68 2.36
C PRO A 137 -41.09 3.38 3.04
N LEU A 138 -40.25 2.86 3.94
CA LEU A 138 -40.56 1.73 4.80
C LEU A 138 -41.79 2.03 5.66
N ARG A 139 -42.89 1.33 5.33
CA ARG A 139 -44.07 1.18 6.18
C ARG A 139 -43.67 0.59 7.52
N ARG A 140 -44.00 1.30 8.61
CA ARG A 140 -43.93 0.79 9.98
C ARG A 140 -44.96 -0.34 10.18
N PRO A 141 -44.59 -1.50 10.73
CA PRO A 141 -45.57 -2.43 11.30
C PRO A 141 -45.97 -2.00 12.73
N PRO A 142 -47.20 -2.31 13.17
CA PRO A 142 -47.66 -2.07 14.53
C PRO A 142 -47.28 -3.24 15.43
N SER A 143 -46.63 -2.97 16.56
CA SER A 143 -46.44 -3.96 17.63
C SER A 143 -47.05 -3.41 18.92
N GLY A 144 -48.25 -3.91 19.23
CA GLY A 144 -48.93 -3.67 20.48
C GLY A 144 -48.38 -4.53 21.62
N GLY A 145 -48.87 -4.24 22.83
CA GLY A 145 -49.12 -5.26 23.83
C GLY A 145 -48.17 -5.32 25.04
N ARG A 146 -48.47 -4.47 26.03
CA ARG A 146 -48.30 -4.63 27.49
C ARG A 146 -47.87 -6.02 28.01
N ARG A 147 -47.02 -6.04 29.04
CA ARG A 147 -47.47 -6.21 30.45
C ARG A 147 -46.35 -5.98 31.47
N THR A 148 -46.70 -5.23 32.49
CA THR A 148 -45.99 -5.01 33.76
C THR A 148 -46.49 -6.00 34.81
N SER A 149 -45.58 -6.66 35.51
CA SER A 149 -45.74 -7.29 36.84
C SER A 149 -44.39 -7.96 37.13
N GLY A 150 -43.63 -7.69 38.19
CA GLY A 150 -44.02 -7.36 39.56
C GLY A 150 -43.56 -8.50 40.46
N ALA A 151 -42.89 -8.16 41.56
CA ALA A 151 -42.43 -9.02 42.66
C ALA A 151 -41.18 -9.89 42.38
N SER A 152 -40.29 -10.18 43.32
CA SER A 152 -40.00 -9.72 44.69
C SER A 152 -38.86 -10.64 45.15
N GLY A 153 -37.83 -10.14 45.83
CA GLY A 153 -36.78 -11.02 46.32
C GLY A 153 -35.53 -10.28 46.80
N ASP A 154 -35.65 -9.66 47.96
CA ASP A 154 -34.55 -9.39 48.88
C ASP A 154 -33.66 -10.64 49.08
N LEU A 155 -32.34 -10.44 49.17
CA LEU A 155 -31.59 -10.59 50.42
C LEU A 155 -30.08 -10.39 50.19
N ALA A 156 -29.47 -9.75 51.18
CA ALA A 156 -28.15 -9.13 51.21
C ALA A 156 -27.01 -10.13 51.58
N PRO A 157 -25.75 -9.67 51.78
CA PRO A 157 -24.51 -10.36 51.41
C PRO A 157 -23.86 -11.19 52.53
N LEU A 158 -22.95 -12.11 52.16
CA LEU A 158 -22.02 -12.75 53.11
C LEU A 158 -20.60 -12.90 52.55
N ARG A 159 -19.74 -12.03 53.11
CA ARG A 159 -18.33 -12.16 53.55
C ARG A 159 -17.34 -13.06 52.78
N GLN A 160 -16.25 -12.40 52.38
CA GLN A 160 -14.89 -12.94 52.37
C GLN A 160 -14.29 -12.91 53.79
N ALA A 161 -13.72 -14.03 54.22
CA ALA A 161 -12.54 -14.15 55.09
C ALA A 161 -12.10 -15.62 55.08
#